data_AF-A0A7C9N665-F1
#
_entry.id   AF-A0A7C9N665-F1
#
_cell.length_a   1.000
_cell.length_b   1.000
_cell.length_c   1.000
_cell.angle_alpha   90.00
_cell.angle_beta   90.00
_cell.angle_gamma   90.00
#
_symmetry.space_group_name_H-M   'P 1'
#
loop_
_entity.id
_entity.type
_entity.pdbx_description
1 polymer ?
#
loop_
_entity_poly.entity_id
_entity_poly.type
_entity_poly.pdbx_seq_one_letter_code
_entity_poly.pdbx_strand_id
1 'polypeptide(L)' 'MRVTVDLPPTQHRELKAWAAAAAEELGRARVTNQDIMKALLARMFADSTLADQIITDLSKSQ' A
#
# COMPACT_ATOMS: atom_id res chain seq x y z
N MET A 1 -15.10 -5.97 -5.92
CA MET A 1 -14.90 -4.60 -6.44
C MET A 1 -13.41 -4.41 -6.72
N ARG A 2 -13.03 -3.79 -7.85
CA ARG A 2 -11.64 -3.48 -8.20
C ARG A 2 -11.43 -1.98 -8.12
N VAL A 3 -10.35 -1.55 -7.46
CA VAL A 3 -9.91 -0.15 -7.40
C VAL A 3 -8.63 -0.03 -8.21
N THR A 4 -8.53 1.02 -9.02
CA THR A 4 -7.35 1.36 -9.82
C THR A 4 -6.84 2.73 -9.39
N VAL A 5 -5.52 2.88 -9.36
CA VAL A 5 -4.86 4.14 -9.04
C VAL A 5 -3.77 4.39 -10.06
N ASP A 6 -3.68 5.63 -10.53
CA ASP A 6 -2.59 6.04 -11.40
C ASP A 6 -1.38 6.39 -10.52
N LEU A 7 -0.28 5.67 -10.75
CA LEU A 7 0.98 5.93 -10.08
C LEU A 7 1.96 6.53 -11.09
N PRO A 8 2.65 7.63 -10.75
CA PRO A 8 3.82 8.09 -11.49
C PRO A 8 4.81 6.93 -11.71
N PRO A 9 5.51 6.88 -12.86
CA PRO A 9 6.45 5.78 -13.15
C PRO A 9 7.56 5.59 -12.11
N THR A 10 7.93 6.64 -11.38
CA THR A 10 8.88 6.58 -10.25
C THR A 10 8.28 5.80 -9.08
N GLN A 11 7.11 6.21 -8.60
CA GLN A 11 6.40 5.55 -7.49
C GLN A 11 6.06 4.08 -7.81
N HIS A 12 5.66 3.78 -9.05
CA HIS A 12 5.42 2.39 -9.45
C HIS A 12 6.69 1.52 -9.36
N ARG A 13 7.86 2.06 -9.73
CA ARG A 13 9.13 1.34 -9.61
C ARG A 13 9.55 1.15 -8.15
N GLU A 14 9.38 2.17 -7.32
CA GLU A 14 9.64 2.10 -5.88
C GLU A 14 8.76 1.04 -5.19
N LEU A 15 7.46 1.04 -5.48
CA LEU A 15 6.53 0.03 -4.98
C LEU A 15 6.94 -1.38 -5.42
N LYS A 16 7.36 -1.55 -6.68
CA LYS A 16 7.81 -2.84 -7.21
C LYS A 16 9.08 -3.33 -6.50
N ALA A 17 10.03 -2.44 -6.24
CA ALA A 17 11.27 -2.77 -5.51
C ALA A 17 10.96 -3.18 -4.06
N TRP A 18 10.12 -2.40 -3.38
CA TRP A 18 9.67 -2.73 -2.03
C TRP A 18 8.95 -4.08 -1.98
N ALA A 19 8.05 -4.36 -2.93
CA ALA A 19 7.34 -5.64 -2.99
C ALA A 19 8.27 -6.84 -3.21
N ALA A 20 9.36 -6.66 -3.96
CA ALA A 20 10.37 -7.70 -4.14
C ALA A 20 11.13 -7.99 -2.83
N ALA A 21 11.56 -6.93 -2.12
CA ALA A 21 12.21 -7.08 -0.82
C ALA A 21 11.28 -7.74 0.22
N ALA A 22 10.00 -7.33 0.26
CA ALA A 22 9.01 -7.94 1.13
C ALA A 22 8.76 -9.42 0.79
N ALA A 23 8.80 -9.79 -0.50
CA ALA A 23 8.66 -11.19 -0.91
C ALA A 23 9.84 -12.04 -0.43
N GLU A 24 11.06 -11.50 -0.53
CA GLU A 24 12.27 -12.14 -0.01
C GLU A 24 12.18 -12.34 1.51
N GLU A 25 11.82 -11.31 2.28
CA GLU A 25 11.66 -11.38 3.73
C GLU A 25 10.60 -12.40 4.15
N LEU A 26 9.50 -12.49 3.40
CA LEU A 26 8.41 -13.43 3.67
C LEU A 26 8.68 -14.85 3.13
N GLY A 27 9.78 -15.09 2.42
CA GLY A 27 10.06 -16.36 1.75
C GLY A 27 9.03 -16.74 0.68
N ARG A 28 8.38 -15.73 0.06
CA ARG A 28 7.31 -15.92 -0.94
C ARG A 28 7.84 -15.70 -2.35
N ALA A 29 7.27 -16.41 -3.32
CA ALA A 29 7.59 -16.20 -4.73
C ALA A 29 7.29 -14.77 -5.22
N ARG A 30 6.27 -14.12 -4.65
CA ARG A 30 5.93 -12.71 -4.90
C ARG A 30 4.99 -12.16 -3.84
N VAL A 31 5.03 -10.84 -3.67
CA VAL A 31 3.97 -10.04 -3.03
C VAL A 31 3.24 -9.28 -4.13
N THR A 32 1.94 -9.48 -4.27
CA THR A 32 1.15 -8.83 -5.33
C THR A 32 0.57 -7.50 -4.86
N ASN A 33 0.27 -6.59 -5.78
CA ASN A 33 -0.45 -5.34 -5.43
C ASN A 33 -1.77 -5.61 -4.70
N GLN A 34 -2.43 -6.74 -4.97
CA GLN A 34 -3.63 -7.14 -4.25
C GLN A 34 -3.34 -7.51 -2.79
N ASP A 35 -2.23 -8.21 -2.52
CA ASP A 35 -1.81 -8.54 -1.15
C ASP A 35 -1.50 -7.27 -0.36
N ILE A 36 -0.80 -6.34 -0.99
CA ILE A 36 -0.45 -5.02 -0.42
C ILE A 36 -1.71 -4.26 -0.07
N MET A 37 -2.64 -4.10 -1.02
CA MET A 37 -3.89 -3.38 -0.79
C MET A 37 -4.74 -4.02 0.31
N LYS A 38 -4.82 -5.36 0.35
CA LYS A 38 -5.56 -6.06 1.42
C LYS A 38 -4.93 -5.81 2.79
N ALA A 39 -3.61 -5.88 2.89
CA ALA A 39 -2.89 -5.64 4.14
C ALA A 39 -3.06 -4.19 4.63
N LEU A 40 -2.95 -3.22 3.72
CA LEU A 40 -3.17 -1.80 4.04
C LEU A 40 -4.59 -1.53 4.52
N LEU A 41 -5.61 -2.06 3.83
CA LEU A 41 -7.00 -1.90 4.23
C LEU A 41 -7.30 -2.57 5.57
N ALA A 42 -6.80 -3.80 5.77
CA ALA A 42 -6.97 -4.50 7.03
C ALA A 42 -6.36 -3.71 8.20
N ARG A 43 -5.17 -3.14 8.01
CA ARG A 43 -4.53 -2.29 9.02
C ARG A 43 -5.31 -1.00 9.26
N MET A 44 -5.74 -0.32 8.20
CA MET A 44 -6.53 0.91 8.31
C MET A 44 -7.83 0.72 9.08
N PHE A 45 -8.51 -0.42 8.91
CA PHE A 45 -9.75 -0.69 9.65
C PHE A 45 -9.52 -1.18 11.08
N ALA A 46 -8.34 -1.68 11.40
CA ALA A 46 -8.00 -2.15 12.75
C ALA A 46 -7.33 -1.07 13.63
N ASP A 47 -6.75 -0.03 13.01
CA ASP A 47 -5.96 1.01 13.66
C ASP A 47 -6.58 2.39 13.41
N SER A 48 -7.34 2.90 14.39
CA SER A 48 -8.01 4.20 14.29
C SER A 48 -7.03 5.35 14.14
N THR A 49 -5.84 5.25 14.76
CA THR A 49 -4.80 6.27 14.63
C THR A 49 -4.30 6.36 13.19
N LEU A 50 -4.08 5.21 12.54
CA LEU A 50 -3.72 5.19 11.13
C LEU A 50 -4.83 5.80 10.25
N ALA A 51 -6.09 5.47 10.53
CA ALA A 51 -7.21 6.04 9.78
C ALA A 51 -7.26 7.57 9.90
N ASP A 52 -7.09 8.11 11.12
CA ASP A 52 -7.07 9.56 11.37
C ASP A 52 -5.88 10.26 10.69
N GLN A 53 -4.71 9.60 10.66
CA GLN A 53 -3.54 10.09 9.94
C GLN A 53 -3.80 10.17 8.43
N ILE A 54 -4.40 9.14 7.85
CA ILE A 54 -4.77 9.14 6.42
C ILE A 54 -5.75 10.26 6.12
N ILE A 55 -6.78 10.48 6.95
CA ILE A 55 -7.72 11.60 6.79
C ILE A 55 -6.96 12.95 6.84
N THR A 56 -6.04 13.08 7.78
CA THR A 56 -5.22 14.30 7.92
C THR A 56 -4.36 14.55 6.68
N ASP A 57 -3.71 13.54 6.12
CA ASP A 57 -2.85 13.71 4.94
C ASP A 57 -3.65 13.99 3.66
N LEU A 58 -4.84 13.40 3.54
CA LEU A 58 -5.78 13.72 2.46
C LEU A 58 -6.24 15.18 2.53
N SER A 59 -6.40 15.75 3.72
CA SER A 59 -6.77 17.16 3.88
C SER A 59 -5.68 18.16 3.48
N LYS A 60 -4.41 17.74 3.53
CA LYS A 60 -3.25 18.58 3.15
C LYS A 60 -2.92 18.50 1.65
N SER A 61 -3.46 17.50 0.97
CA SER A 61 -3.23 17.26 -0.46
C SER A 61 -4.28 17.92 -1.36
N GLN A 62 -5.21 18.69 -0.78
CA GLN A 62 -6.19 19.53 -1.49
C GLN A 62 -5.75 20.99 -1.53
#